data_AF-A0A5C4R275-F1
#
_entry.id   AF-A0A5C4R275-F1
#
_cell.length_a   1.000
_cell.length_b   1.000
_cell.length_c   1.000
_cell.angle_alpha   90.00
_cell.angle_beta   90.00
_cell.angle_gamma   90.00
#
_symmetry.space_group_name_H-M   'P 1'
#
loop_
_entity.id
_entity.type
_entity.pdbx_description
1 polymer ?
#
loop_
_entity_poly.entity_id
_entity_poly.type
_entity_poly.pdbx_seq_one_letter_code
_entity_poly.pdbx_strand_id
1 'polypeptide(L)' 'MRFAMCAKTSFLTSVGVEIYASGHRRWLDEVKARIVADKLESDATVNALAGRYGV' A
#
# COMPACT_ATOMS: atom_id res chain seq x y z
N MET A 1 -8.49 -8.63 18.85
CA MET A 1 -7.72 -7.57 18.15
C MET A 1 -8.22 -7.48 16.69
N ARG A 2 -9.10 -6.54 16.33
CA ARG A 2 -9.65 -6.44 14.94
C ARG A 2 -9.53 -5.04 14.31
N PHE A 3 -9.04 -4.03 15.06
CA PHE A 3 -8.97 -2.64 14.58
C PHE A 3 -7.77 -2.32 13.67
N ALA A 4 -6.64 -3.04 13.80
CA ALA A 4 -5.44 -2.76 13.01
C ALA A 4 -5.52 -3.20 11.53
N MET A 5 -6.41 -4.14 11.21
CA MET A 5 -6.61 -4.61 9.83
C MET A 5 -7.38 -3.57 9.02
N CYS A 6 -8.49 -3.05 9.55
CA CYS A 6 -9.36 -2.10 8.85
C CYS A 6 -8.65 -0.80 8.43
N ALA A 7 -7.75 -0.26 9.27
CA ALA A 7 -7.04 0.98 8.97
C ALA A 7 -6.01 0.83 7.82
N LYS A 8 -5.38 -0.33 7.70
CA LYS A 8 -4.44 -0.61 6.60
C LYS A 8 -5.20 -0.89 5.31
N THR A 9 -6.30 -1.64 5.37
CA THR A 9 -7.15 -1.90 4.22
C THR A 9 -7.73 -0.61 3.64
N SER A 10 -8.20 0.31 4.49
CA SER A 10 -8.73 1.60 4.03
C SER A 10 -7.67 2.50 3.41
N PHE A 11 -6.45 2.53 3.96
CA PHE A 11 -5.32 3.23 3.34
C PHE A 11 -4.99 2.66 1.97
N LEU A 12 -4.93 1.33 1.85
CA LEU A 12 -4.62 0.65 0.60
C LEU A 12 -5.73 0.88 -0.45
N THR A 13 -7.00 0.81 -0.07
CA THR A 13 -8.10 1.16 -1.00
C THR A 13 -8.06 2.63 -1.42
N SER A 14 -7.72 3.55 -0.50
CA SER A 14 -7.56 4.98 -0.81
C SER A 14 -6.38 5.25 -1.75
N VAL A 15 -5.29 4.49 -1.61
CA VAL A 15 -4.13 4.60 -2.50
C VAL A 15 -4.33 3.88 -3.84
N GLY A 16 -5.50 3.27 -4.08
CA GLY A 16 -5.87 2.63 -5.36
C GLY A 16 -5.54 1.13 -5.44
N VAL A 17 -5.29 0.47 -4.31
CA VAL A 17 -5.12 -0.98 -4.24
C VAL A 17 -6.48 -1.64 -4.13
N GLU A 18 -6.78 -2.53 -5.06
CA GLU A 18 -7.98 -3.36 -4.97
C GLU A 18 -7.73 -4.48 -3.97
N ILE A 19 -8.55 -4.54 -2.92
CA ILE A 19 -8.50 -5.60 -1.91
C ILE A 19 -9.76 -6.44 -2.04
N TYR A 20 -9.57 -7.69 -2.45
CA TYR A 20 -10.65 -8.65 -2.58
C TYR A 20 -11.03 -9.22 -1.22
N ALA A 21 -12.29 -9.63 -1.05
CA ALA A 21 -12.77 -10.30 0.17
C ALA A 21 -11.99 -11.59 0.51
N SER A 22 -11.33 -12.19 -0.50
CA SER A 22 -10.41 -13.32 -0.36
C SER A 22 -9.05 -12.96 0.24
N GLY A 23 -8.77 -11.69 0.50
CA GLY A 23 -7.46 -11.20 0.96
C GLY A 23 -6.44 -11.00 -0.17
N HIS A 24 -6.82 -11.26 -1.43
CA HIS A 24 -5.97 -10.96 -2.57
C HIS A 24 -5.85 -9.44 -2.76
N ARG A 25 -4.65 -8.96 -3.08
CA ARG A 25 -4.38 -7.55 -3.32
C ARG A 25 -3.90 -7.37 -4.75
N ARG A 26 -4.58 -6.52 -5.51
CA ARG A 26 -4.14 -6.13 -6.86
C ARG A 26 -3.64 -4.70 -6.81
N TRP A 27 -2.38 -4.55 -7.19
CA TRP A 27 -1.71 -3.26 -7.31
C TRP A 27 -1.85 -2.78 -8.75
N LEU A 28 -2.64 -1.72 -8.96
CA LEU A 28 -2.67 -1.02 -10.25
C LEU A 28 -1.31 -0.39 -10.52
N ASP A 29 -0.91 -0.27 -11.79
CA ASP A 29 0.39 0.29 -12.17
C ASP A 29 0.54 1.75 -11.75
N GLU A 30 -0.57 2.49 -11.68
CA GLU A 30 -0.65 3.85 -11.14
C GLU A 30 -0.20 3.91 -9.67
N VAL A 31 -0.55 2.89 -8.88
CA VAL A 31 -0.15 2.78 -7.47
C VAL A 31 1.32 2.45 -7.35
N LYS A 32 1.82 1.55 -8.21
CA LYS A 32 3.26 1.25 -8.26
C LYS A 32 4.07 2.49 -8.65
N ALA A 33 3.59 3.26 -9.63
CA ALA A 33 4.22 4.51 -10.04
C ALA A 33 4.26 5.53 -8.89
N ARG A 34 3.18 5.61 -8.10
CA ARG A 34 3.13 6.48 -6.91
C ARG A 34 4.08 6.02 -5.80
N ILE A 35 4.22 4.71 -5.57
CA ILE A 35 5.21 4.16 -4.63
C ILE A 35 6.64 4.50 -5.08
N VAL A 36 6.91 4.39 -6.38
CA VAL A 36 8.21 4.74 -6.96
C VAL A 36 8.46 6.25 -6.86
N ALA A 37 7.46 7.09 -7.08
CA ALA A 37 7.55 8.54 -6.90
C ALA A 37 7.80 8.91 -5.43
N ASP A 38 7.09 8.32 -4.47
CA ASP A 38 7.28 8.51 -3.02
C ASP A 38 8.72 8.10 -2.60
N LYS A 39 9.24 7.00 -3.18
CA LYS A 39 10.63 6.58 -2.99
C LYS A 39 11.64 7.60 -3.54
N LEU A 40 11.38 8.14 -4.73
CA LEU A 40 12.24 9.13 -5.38
C LEU A 40 12.23 10.48 -4.66
N GLU A 41 11.08 10.91 -4.14
CA GLU A 41 10.94 12.16 -3.40
C GLU A 41 11.54 12.07 -2.00
N SER A 42 11.28 10.98 -1.29
CA SER A 42 11.66 10.84 0.12
C SER A 42 13.02 10.15 0.34
N ASP A 43 13.73 9.76 -0.72
CA ASP A 43 14.88 8.81 -0.70
C ASP A 43 14.60 7.58 0.19
N ALA A 44 13.32 7.24 0.32
CA ALA A 44 12.86 6.29 1.33
C ALA A 44 13.34 4.88 0.97
N THR A 45 13.86 4.17 1.96
CA THR A 45 14.27 2.79 1.77
C THR A 45 13.05 1.93 1.48
N VAL A 46 13.17 0.96 0.57
CA VAL A 46 12.09 0.02 0.20
C VAL A 46 11.47 -0.65 1.44
N ASN A 47 12.26 -0.84 2.50
CA ASN A 47 11.79 -1.39 3.77
C ASN A 47 10.78 -0.49 4.51
N ALA A 48 10.98 0.84 4.48
CA ALA A 48 10.03 1.79 5.06
C ALA A 48 8.70 1.77 4.28
N LEU A 49 8.78 1.63 2.95
CA LEU A 49 7.61 1.46 2.08
C LEU A 49 6.91 0.13 2.34
N ALA A 50 7.65 -0.97 2.55
CA ALA A 50 7.06 -2.27 2.90
C ALA A 50 6.20 -2.19 4.18
N GLY A 51 6.66 -1.46 5.19
CA GLY A 51 5.88 -1.20 6.40
C GLY A 51 4.59 -0.38 6.15
N ARG A 52 4.66 0.61 5.24
CA ARG A 52 3.53 1.49 4.90
C ARG A 52 2.48 0.80 4.02
N TYR A 53 2.94 -0.02 3.07
CA TYR A 53 2.13 -0.68 2.06
C TYR A 53 1.79 -2.15 2.41
N GLY A 54 2.39 -2.69 3.47
CA GLY A 54 2.15 -4.06 3.96
C GLY A 54 2.55 -5.13 2.95
N VAL A 55 3.65 -4.88 2.23
CA VAL A 55 4.28 -5.75 1.23
C VAL A 55 5.27 -6.69 1.91
#